data_AF-A0A8C4YY58-F1
#
_entry.id   AF-A0A8C4YY58-F1
#
_cell.length_a   1.000
_cell.length_b   1.000
_cell.length_c   1.000
_cell.angle_alpha   90.00
_cell.angle_beta   90.00
_cell.angle_gamma   90.00
#
_symmetry.space_group_name_H-M   'P 1'
#
loop_
_entity.id
_entity.type
_entity.pdbx_description
1 polymer ?
#
loop_
_entity_poly.entity_id
_entity_poly.type
_entity_poly.pdbx_seq_one_letter_code
_entity_poly.pdbx_strand_id
1 'polypeptide(L)'
;MSQQLKFVVEQLNKEPFKKNFNLIMFDSLEPMQLLQNLNDVLAEIDPKQAIDIREEQPEQTAKRMFSMLGMLKYKPLGPQADASSFRRGLVTGSKPVIHPLLQWLLQRLPELRKRAYLARYLVKLEVPAEFLQDDVISDTFHQYEELVETFKTYHRECEQLKTSGFSTAEIRKDIGVMEEEKDQLIKRVERLRKRVDTVPNHQRMLDLARQLRVEKEREEALAHQKQEQKNQLFRAEQRLQVSLQKLKDLRQASVDADPESLMRRLEEEIKINTYIVMEKLPKELESTRRSLHFLQKVASEPSLGPAELQEMEDKIKEVSAQINQLTEKRMMRSDPMDDKLTLFRAASIISRKKEARAEELQRAREELAAAERELTQRSSQARGGDGEEVVRGDELKRLVAKLRVKGSTHKKRRAELAELKAENGVLERTEEILHQRNQDVLQQLQSMEEQKGISGFSDTQEELERVSAAKSELDDVKGRTLDDMSEMVKKLNSMIAEKKTALAPIIKELRPLRQECQALTQEYEEKKAQYDSCAAGLESNRSKLEQVQMAEVQLQRALEETRAYVSSDPQERKKKLREKQKAVRESHGANMKQVKMWRDLEQLLDCKKQCFQRAQIQASTGQVVEEGAEDWLVL
;
A
#
# COMPACT_ATOMS: atom_id res chain seq x y z
N MET A 1 41.52 42.69 -7.85
CA MET A 1 42.98 42.62 -7.64
C MET A 1 43.39 41.41 -6.81
N SER A 2 43.13 41.32 -5.49
CA SER A 2 43.63 40.19 -4.65
C SER A 2 43.09 38.81 -5.03
N GLN A 3 41.79 38.67 -5.35
CA GLN A 3 41.21 37.38 -5.77
C GLN A 3 41.71 36.91 -7.15
N GLN A 4 41.98 37.85 -8.07
CA GLN A 4 42.47 37.56 -9.42
C GLN A 4 43.90 37.01 -9.38
N LEU A 5 44.76 37.65 -8.58
CA LEU A 5 46.13 37.19 -8.33
C LEU A 5 46.15 35.83 -7.64
N LYS A 6 45.29 35.61 -6.63
CA LYS A 6 45.14 34.30 -5.97
C LYS A 6 44.78 33.19 -6.97
N PHE A 7 43.81 33.45 -7.84
CA PHE A 7 43.40 32.48 -8.86
C PHE A 7 44.53 32.18 -9.86
N VAL A 8 45.22 33.21 -10.37
CA VAL A 8 46.34 33.04 -11.31
C VAL A 8 47.46 32.21 -10.69
N VAL A 9 47.88 32.52 -9.45
CA VAL A 9 48.93 31.77 -8.74
C VAL A 9 48.51 30.33 -8.49
N GLU A 10 47.27 30.08 -8.06
CA GLU A 10 46.76 28.73 -7.82
C GLU A 10 46.77 27.88 -9.11
N GLN A 11 46.38 28.46 -10.25
CA GLN A 11 46.34 27.75 -11.53
C GLN A 11 47.74 27.54 -12.13
N LEU A 12 48.67 28.48 -11.96
CA LEU A 12 50.07 28.33 -12.39
C LEU A 12 50.85 27.30 -11.56
N ASN A 13 50.39 26.99 -10.35
CA ASN A 13 50.99 25.96 -9.50
C ASN A 13 50.44 24.55 -9.80
N LYS A 14 49.27 24.45 -10.43
CA LYS A 14 48.68 23.17 -10.86
C LYS A 14 49.37 22.64 -12.14
N GLU A 15 49.10 21.38 -12.47
CA GLU A 15 49.47 20.84 -13.78
C GLU A 15 48.72 21.62 -14.88
N PRO A 16 49.37 22.01 -15.98
CA PRO A 16 50.66 21.55 -16.50
C PRO A 16 51.89 22.40 -16.11
N PHE A 17 51.72 23.57 -15.48
CA PHE A 17 52.79 24.58 -15.36
C PHE A 17 53.75 24.39 -14.17
N LYS A 18 53.27 23.86 -13.03
CA LYS A 18 54.07 23.49 -11.84
C LYS A 18 55.10 24.54 -11.38
N LYS A 19 54.76 25.85 -11.43
CA LYS A 19 55.73 26.94 -11.18
C LYS A 19 55.96 27.32 -9.71
N ASN A 20 55.22 26.73 -8.76
CA ASN A 20 55.38 26.90 -7.30
C ASN A 20 55.52 28.37 -6.83
N PHE A 21 54.76 29.29 -7.40
CA PHE A 21 54.76 30.69 -7.01
C PHE A 21 54.00 30.93 -5.70
N ASN A 22 54.52 31.84 -4.88
CA ASN A 22 53.78 32.48 -3.79
C ASN A 22 53.19 33.82 -4.27
N LEU A 23 52.12 34.31 -3.64
CA LEU A 23 51.49 35.60 -4.00
C LEU A 23 52.48 36.77 -4.06
N ILE A 24 53.41 36.82 -3.12
CA ILE A 24 54.44 37.86 -3.03
C ILE A 24 55.47 37.69 -4.16
N MET A 25 55.91 36.45 -4.40
CA MET A 25 56.88 36.13 -5.46
C MET A 25 56.34 36.43 -6.85
N PHE A 26 55.05 36.16 -7.08
CA PHE A 26 54.40 36.43 -8.36
C PHE A 26 54.18 37.93 -8.59
N ASP A 27 53.81 38.69 -7.56
CA ASP A 27 53.68 40.15 -7.70
C ASP A 27 55.04 40.86 -7.78
N SER A 28 56.12 40.28 -7.26
CA SER A 28 57.47 40.84 -7.43
C SER A 28 58.12 40.54 -8.78
N LEU A 29 57.46 39.81 -9.69
CA LEU A 29 58.03 39.46 -11.00
C LEU A 29 58.30 40.70 -11.86
N GLU A 30 59.47 40.70 -12.50
CA GLU A 30 59.84 41.72 -13.47
C GLU A 30 58.98 41.62 -14.74
N PRO A 31 58.76 42.72 -15.49
CA PRO A 31 57.92 42.73 -16.69
C PRO A 31 58.29 41.66 -17.72
N MET A 32 59.58 41.38 -17.90
CA MET A 32 60.06 40.36 -18.84
C MET A 32 59.78 38.92 -18.36
N GLN A 33 59.88 38.67 -17.05
CA GLN A 33 59.53 37.38 -16.46
C GLN A 33 58.01 37.14 -16.50
N LEU A 34 57.23 38.20 -16.31
CA LEU A 34 55.77 38.14 -16.40
C LEU A 34 55.30 37.87 -17.84
N LEU A 35 55.97 38.46 -18.84
CA LEU A 35 55.76 38.15 -20.25
C LEU A 35 56.15 36.71 -20.60
N GLN A 36 57.25 36.20 -20.05
CA GLN A 36 57.65 34.80 -20.23
C GLN A 36 56.58 33.86 -19.68
N ASN A 37 56.07 34.12 -18.48
CA ASN A 37 54.96 33.33 -17.92
C ASN A 37 53.71 33.38 -18.79
N LEU A 38 53.37 34.52 -19.38
CA LEU A 38 52.27 34.63 -20.34
C LEU A 38 52.53 33.81 -21.61
N ASN A 39 53.75 33.86 -22.13
CA ASN A 39 54.13 33.10 -23.31
C ASN A 39 54.13 31.59 -23.05
N ASP A 40 54.56 31.14 -21.87
CA ASP A 40 54.50 29.73 -21.47
C ASP A 40 53.03 29.25 -21.37
N VAL A 41 52.13 30.11 -20.87
CA VAL A 41 50.69 29.82 -20.87
C VAL A 41 50.12 29.75 -22.29
N LEU A 42 50.57 30.61 -23.20
CA LEU A 42 50.15 30.55 -24.60
C LEU A 42 50.79 29.38 -25.36
N ALA A 43 52.01 28.99 -25.05
CA ALA A 43 52.71 27.82 -25.61
C ALA A 43 51.99 26.52 -25.25
N GLU A 44 51.40 26.46 -24.06
CA GLU A 44 50.56 25.35 -23.62
C GLU A 44 49.17 25.34 -24.30
N ILE A 45 48.76 26.45 -24.92
CA ILE A 45 47.53 26.56 -25.73
C ILE A 45 47.82 26.21 -27.20
N ASP A 46 48.89 26.74 -27.76
CA ASP A 46 49.40 26.42 -29.10
C ASP A 46 50.93 26.23 -29.06
N PRO A 47 51.44 25.01 -29.34
CA PRO A 47 52.88 24.73 -29.35
C PRO A 47 53.70 25.64 -30.28
N LYS A 48 53.09 26.24 -31.32
CA LYS A 48 53.77 27.20 -32.21
C LYS A 48 54.24 28.47 -31.49
N GLN A 49 53.71 28.75 -30.30
CA GLN A 49 54.05 29.93 -29.51
C GLN A 49 55.27 29.70 -28.59
N ALA A 50 55.80 28.46 -28.50
CA ALA A 50 56.94 28.08 -27.67
C ALA A 50 58.28 28.65 -28.20
N ILE A 51 58.45 29.96 -28.09
CA ILE A 51 59.66 30.71 -28.46
C ILE A 51 60.15 31.45 -27.22
N ASP A 52 61.44 31.44 -26.95
CA ASP A 52 62.02 32.26 -25.87
C ASP A 52 61.91 33.75 -26.25
N ILE A 53 61.30 34.55 -25.38
CA ILE A 53 61.08 35.98 -25.62
C ILE A 53 62.41 36.74 -25.75
N ARG A 54 63.52 36.18 -25.26
CA ARG A 54 64.86 36.77 -25.39
C ARG A 54 65.41 36.73 -26.81
N GLU A 55 64.91 35.84 -27.65
CA GLU A 55 65.37 35.65 -29.04
C GLU A 55 64.62 36.54 -30.05
N GLU A 56 63.50 37.16 -29.63
CA GLU A 56 62.65 38.00 -30.48
C GLU A 56 62.73 39.49 -30.08
N GLN A 57 62.52 40.38 -31.06
CA GLN A 57 62.34 41.80 -30.76
C GLN A 57 61.02 42.02 -30.00
N PRO A 58 60.95 42.87 -28.97
CA PRO A 58 59.75 43.07 -28.15
C PRO A 58 58.48 43.43 -28.96
N GLU A 59 58.65 44.16 -30.05
CA GLU A 59 57.55 44.52 -30.97
C GLU A 59 57.06 43.33 -31.81
N GLN A 60 57.95 42.42 -32.18
CA GLN A 60 57.62 41.21 -32.94
C GLN A 60 56.89 40.20 -32.04
N THR A 61 57.36 39.99 -30.81
CA THR A 61 56.68 39.17 -29.81
C THR A 61 55.28 39.72 -29.50
N ALA A 62 55.15 41.02 -29.30
CA ALA A 62 53.85 41.65 -29.05
C ALA A 62 52.89 41.50 -30.25
N LYS A 63 53.38 41.63 -31.50
CA LYS A 63 52.56 41.37 -32.71
C LYS A 63 52.10 39.91 -32.76
N ARG A 64 53.01 38.95 -32.52
CA ARG A 64 52.70 37.51 -32.52
C ARG A 64 51.66 37.15 -31.47
N MET A 65 51.88 37.56 -30.22
CA MET A 65 50.93 37.38 -29.12
C MET A 65 49.59 38.06 -29.41
N PHE A 66 49.59 39.28 -29.98
CA PHE A 66 48.37 39.98 -30.34
C PHE A 66 47.57 39.24 -31.42
N SER A 67 48.22 38.71 -32.46
CA SER A 67 47.57 37.88 -33.48
C SER A 67 46.97 36.61 -32.89
N MET A 68 47.69 35.93 -31.98
CA MET A 68 47.19 34.75 -31.28
C MET A 68 45.96 35.07 -30.42
N LEU A 69 46.01 36.15 -29.64
CA LEU A 69 44.89 36.62 -28.83
C LEU A 69 43.67 37.01 -29.69
N GLY A 70 43.91 37.54 -30.90
CA GLY A 70 42.88 37.78 -31.91
C GLY A 70 42.20 36.49 -32.37
N MET A 71 42.97 35.43 -32.65
CA MET A 71 42.43 34.10 -32.99
C MET A 71 41.62 33.48 -31.84
N LEU A 72 42.09 33.67 -30.61
CA LEU A 72 41.37 33.27 -29.39
C LEU A 72 40.12 34.15 -29.12
N LYS A 73 39.92 35.23 -29.87
CA LYS A 73 38.88 36.26 -29.69
C LYS A 73 38.89 36.88 -28.30
N TYR A 74 40.07 37.13 -27.74
CA TYR A 74 40.21 37.91 -26.53
C TYR A 74 39.81 39.37 -26.79
N LYS A 75 38.98 39.94 -25.92
CA LYS A 75 38.65 41.37 -25.93
C LYS A 75 39.19 41.98 -24.64
N PRO A 76 40.10 42.97 -24.71
CA PRO A 76 40.60 43.64 -23.52
C PRO A 76 39.45 44.36 -22.80
N LEU A 77 39.35 44.18 -21.48
CA LEU A 77 38.33 44.79 -20.62
C LEU A 77 38.94 45.99 -19.85
N GLY A 78 38.28 47.15 -19.86
CA GLY A 78 38.64 48.33 -19.05
C GLY A 78 39.26 49.52 -19.80
N PRO A 79 39.94 50.47 -19.10
CA PRO A 79 40.50 51.71 -19.67
C PRO A 79 41.62 51.54 -20.71
N GLN A 80 42.02 50.30 -21.00
CA GLN A 80 43.02 49.90 -21.99
C GLN A 80 42.36 49.24 -23.22
N ALA A 81 41.09 49.59 -23.50
CA ALA A 81 40.32 49.04 -24.63
C ALA A 81 40.85 49.47 -26.00
N ASP A 82 41.62 50.57 -26.05
CA ASP A 82 42.26 51.03 -27.28
C ASP A 82 43.35 50.05 -27.72
N ALA A 83 43.28 49.56 -28.95
CA ALA A 83 44.24 48.60 -29.50
C ALA A 83 45.71 49.08 -29.39
N SER A 84 45.93 50.40 -29.44
CA SER A 84 47.25 51.03 -29.30
C SER A 84 47.79 51.02 -27.86
N SER A 85 46.93 51.21 -26.86
CA SER A 85 47.34 51.18 -25.44
C SER A 85 47.61 49.74 -24.99
N PHE A 86 46.76 48.79 -25.42
CA PHE A 86 46.97 47.36 -25.20
C PHE A 86 48.28 46.85 -25.83
N ARG A 87 48.58 47.25 -27.08
CA ARG A 87 49.86 46.91 -27.74
C ARG A 87 51.06 47.46 -26.96
N ARG A 88 50.99 48.72 -26.51
CA ARG A 88 52.04 49.32 -25.68
C ARG A 88 52.20 48.58 -24.35
N GLY A 89 51.10 48.22 -23.72
CA GLY A 89 51.08 47.45 -22.47
C GLY A 89 51.63 46.04 -22.58
N LEU A 90 51.51 45.41 -23.77
CA LEU A 90 52.08 44.10 -24.07
C LEU A 90 53.58 44.17 -24.38
N VAL A 91 54.03 45.20 -25.11
CA VAL A 91 55.48 45.45 -25.35
C VAL A 91 56.22 45.76 -24.05
N THR A 92 55.60 46.52 -23.15
CA THR A 92 56.23 46.95 -21.88
C THR A 92 56.08 45.93 -20.74
N GLY A 93 55.29 44.87 -20.92
CA GLY A 93 55.07 43.88 -19.86
C GLY A 93 54.25 44.39 -18.67
N SER A 94 53.30 45.30 -18.91
CA SER A 94 52.57 45.98 -17.83
C SER A 94 51.62 45.04 -17.07
N LYS A 95 51.74 45.00 -15.74
CA LYS A 95 50.87 44.25 -14.82
C LYS A 95 49.36 44.45 -15.04
N PRO A 96 48.83 45.68 -15.25
CA PRO A 96 47.39 45.87 -15.47
C PRO A 96 46.85 45.24 -16.76
N VAL A 97 47.72 44.90 -17.73
CA VAL A 97 47.33 44.24 -18.98
C VAL A 97 47.52 42.72 -18.86
N ILE A 98 48.62 42.26 -18.27
CA ILE A 98 48.96 40.84 -18.22
C ILE A 98 48.13 40.09 -17.16
N HIS A 99 47.87 40.67 -15.98
CA HIS A 99 47.12 39.94 -14.94
C HIS A 99 45.68 39.57 -15.35
N PRO A 100 44.88 40.49 -15.94
CA PRO A 100 43.55 40.13 -16.44
C PRO A 100 43.61 39.14 -17.62
N LEU A 101 44.65 39.25 -18.45
CA LEU A 101 44.86 38.34 -19.57
C LEU A 101 45.18 36.91 -19.10
N LEU A 102 46.13 36.76 -18.16
CA LEU A 102 46.45 35.47 -17.54
C LEU A 102 45.23 34.86 -16.85
N GLN A 103 44.45 35.67 -16.14
CA GLN A 103 43.21 35.20 -15.52
C GLN A 103 42.25 34.63 -16.57
N TRP A 104 42.05 35.34 -17.68
CA TRP A 104 41.14 34.91 -18.75
C TRP A 104 41.62 33.62 -19.43
N LEU A 105 42.93 33.53 -19.73
CA LEU A 105 43.53 32.34 -20.34
C LEU A 105 43.43 31.12 -19.42
N LEU A 106 43.75 31.28 -18.14
CA LEU A 106 43.75 30.18 -17.16
C LEU A 106 42.34 29.73 -16.78
N GLN A 107 41.34 30.60 -16.84
CA GLN A 107 39.95 30.24 -16.55
C GLN A 107 39.36 29.28 -17.60
N ARG A 108 39.81 29.35 -18.86
CA ARG A 108 39.23 28.62 -19.99
C ARG A 108 40.25 27.81 -20.78
N LEU A 109 41.30 27.35 -20.12
CA LEU A 109 42.41 26.64 -20.74
C LEU A 109 42.00 25.47 -21.68
N PRO A 110 41.09 24.54 -21.30
CA PRO A 110 40.68 23.47 -22.21
C PRO A 110 39.89 23.96 -23.42
N GLU A 111 39.02 24.95 -23.25
CA GLU A 111 38.25 25.56 -24.34
C GLU A 111 39.17 26.30 -25.32
N LEU A 112 40.17 27.01 -24.79
CA LEU A 112 41.13 27.78 -25.58
C LEU A 112 42.10 26.87 -26.33
N ARG A 113 42.55 25.74 -25.76
CA ARG A 113 43.28 24.70 -26.47
C ARG A 113 42.48 24.15 -27.65
N LYS A 114 41.21 23.80 -27.40
CA LYS A 114 40.30 23.33 -28.45
C LYS A 114 40.11 24.39 -29.54
N ARG A 115 39.99 25.66 -29.15
CA ARG A 115 39.85 26.79 -30.07
C ARG A 115 41.10 27.02 -30.91
N ALA A 116 42.30 26.98 -30.31
CA ALA A 116 43.56 27.10 -31.03
C ALA A 116 43.75 25.94 -32.01
N TYR A 117 43.44 24.71 -31.58
CA TYR A 117 43.42 23.54 -32.45
C TYR A 117 42.47 23.72 -33.65
N LEU A 118 41.23 24.16 -33.40
CA LEU A 118 40.25 24.39 -34.46
C LEU A 118 40.62 25.56 -35.37
N ALA A 119 41.26 26.62 -34.84
CA ALA A 119 41.68 27.77 -35.63
C ALA A 119 42.65 27.38 -36.76
N ARG A 120 43.51 26.38 -36.53
CA ARG A 120 44.41 25.84 -37.57
C ARG A 120 43.67 25.33 -38.81
N TYR A 121 42.44 24.83 -38.66
CA TYR A 121 41.68 24.19 -39.71
C TYR A 121 40.45 25.00 -40.17
N LEU A 122 39.96 25.93 -39.35
CA LEU A 122 38.74 26.69 -39.62
C LEU A 122 38.99 28.14 -40.07
N VAL A 123 40.21 28.68 -39.91
CA VAL A 123 40.55 29.99 -40.48
C VAL A 123 40.69 29.83 -41.99
N LYS A 124 39.76 30.44 -42.74
CA LYS A 124 39.75 30.37 -44.20
C LYS A 124 41.01 31.05 -44.75
N LEU A 125 41.56 30.46 -45.82
CA LEU A 125 42.56 31.12 -46.65
C LEU A 125 41.86 32.25 -47.41
N GLU A 126 42.33 33.49 -47.23
CA GLU A 126 41.84 34.63 -47.99
C GLU A 126 42.43 34.58 -49.40
N VAL A 127 41.66 34.03 -50.35
CA VAL A 127 42.00 34.03 -51.77
C VAL A 127 41.48 35.34 -52.39
N PRO A 128 42.35 36.20 -52.96
CA PRO A 128 41.90 37.44 -53.59
C PRO A 128 40.91 37.16 -54.73
N ALA A 129 39.90 38.04 -54.87
CA ALA A 129 38.82 37.87 -55.85
C ALA A 129 39.28 37.81 -57.31
N GLU A 130 40.49 38.29 -57.61
CA GLU A 130 41.13 38.21 -58.93
C GLU A 130 41.48 36.78 -59.32
N PHE A 131 41.89 35.94 -58.36
CA PHE A 131 42.24 34.54 -58.60
C PHE A 131 41.03 33.60 -58.59
N LEU A 132 39.91 34.04 -58.01
CA LEU A 132 38.65 33.29 -58.02
C LEU A 132 37.90 33.40 -59.36
N GLN A 133 38.42 34.19 -60.32
CA GLN A 133 37.89 34.24 -61.69
C GLN A 133 38.30 33.03 -62.54
N ASP A 134 39.35 32.31 -62.14
CA ASP A 134 39.75 31.04 -62.76
C ASP A 134 38.84 29.92 -62.24
N ASP A 135 38.12 29.26 -63.15
CA ASP A 135 37.17 28.19 -62.83
C ASP A 135 37.81 27.06 -62.02
N VAL A 136 39.08 26.72 -62.28
CA VAL A 136 39.78 25.63 -61.57
C VAL A 136 40.07 26.02 -60.11
N ILE A 137 40.43 27.28 -59.87
CA ILE A 137 40.71 27.81 -58.53
C ILE A 137 39.39 27.95 -57.75
N SER A 138 38.32 28.36 -58.41
CA SER A 138 36.98 28.43 -57.82
C SER A 138 36.48 27.05 -57.39
N ASP A 139 36.56 26.04 -58.27
CA ASP A 139 36.12 24.67 -57.98
C ASP A 139 36.92 24.04 -56.83
N THR A 140 38.24 24.23 -56.82
CA THR A 140 39.10 23.72 -55.73
C THR A 140 38.83 24.45 -54.40
N PHE A 141 38.52 25.74 -54.43
CA PHE A 141 38.10 26.48 -53.23
C PHE A 141 36.74 25.97 -52.72
N HIS A 142 35.79 25.64 -53.59
CA HIS A 142 34.51 25.05 -53.20
C HIS A 142 34.69 23.69 -52.53
N GLN A 143 35.50 22.80 -53.11
CA GLN A 143 35.86 21.51 -52.50
C GLN A 143 36.52 21.68 -51.12
N TYR A 144 37.39 22.69 -50.97
CA TYR A 144 37.97 23.03 -49.68
C TYR A 144 36.90 23.46 -48.65
N GLU A 145 35.93 24.28 -49.04
CA GLU A 145 34.84 24.70 -48.15
C GLU A 145 33.96 23.51 -47.72
N GLU A 146 33.65 22.59 -48.63
CA GLU A 146 32.93 21.35 -48.32
C GLU A 146 33.70 20.47 -47.33
N LEU A 147 35.02 20.31 -47.52
CA LEU A 147 35.88 19.58 -46.60
C LEU A 147 35.94 20.23 -45.21
N VAL A 148 35.91 21.56 -45.12
CA VAL A 148 35.85 22.29 -43.85
C VAL A 148 34.50 22.05 -43.14
N GLU A 149 33.38 22.01 -43.86
CA GLU A 149 32.07 21.71 -43.27
C GLU A 149 31.98 20.25 -42.80
N THR A 150 32.45 19.30 -43.61
CA THR A 150 32.49 17.88 -43.19
C THR A 150 33.37 17.70 -41.94
N PHE A 151 34.52 18.36 -41.86
CA PHE A 151 35.36 18.37 -40.65
C PHE A 151 34.60 18.88 -39.41
N LYS A 152 33.80 19.96 -39.53
CA LYS A 152 33.00 20.48 -38.40
C LYS A 152 31.99 19.45 -37.90
N THR A 153 31.33 18.73 -38.81
CA THR A 153 30.34 17.69 -38.45
C THR A 153 30.98 16.54 -37.68
N TYR A 154 32.03 15.92 -38.24
CA TYR A 154 32.74 14.81 -37.59
C TYR A 154 33.38 15.21 -36.25
N HIS A 155 33.95 16.41 -36.16
CA HIS A 155 34.52 16.89 -34.91
C HIS A 155 33.44 17.11 -33.84
N ARG A 156 32.24 17.58 -34.22
CA ARG A 156 31.11 17.73 -33.29
C ARG A 156 30.63 16.37 -32.76
N GLU A 157 30.50 15.37 -33.63
CA GLU A 157 30.13 14.00 -33.24
C GLU A 157 31.18 13.36 -32.31
N CYS A 158 32.47 13.46 -32.66
CA CYS A 158 33.57 12.98 -31.82
C CYS A 158 33.53 13.59 -30.41
N GLU A 159 33.25 14.89 -30.29
CA GLU A 159 33.18 15.57 -29.01
C GLU A 159 31.94 15.17 -28.19
N GLN A 160 30.80 14.94 -28.86
CA GLN A 160 29.61 14.37 -28.20
C GLN A 160 29.89 12.98 -27.65
N LEU A 161 30.57 12.12 -28.41
CA LEU A 161 30.95 10.78 -27.95
C LEU A 161 31.92 10.84 -26.76
N LYS A 162 32.91 11.72 -26.78
CA LYS A 162 33.83 11.90 -25.63
C LYS A 162 33.14 12.42 -24.38
N THR A 163 32.10 13.24 -24.52
CA THR A 163 31.33 13.79 -23.39
C THR A 163 30.22 12.85 -22.90
N SER A 164 29.88 11.80 -23.65
CA SER A 164 28.81 10.83 -23.32
C SER A 164 29.08 9.89 -22.13
N GLY A 165 30.19 10.07 -21.41
CA GLY A 165 30.12 9.99 -19.95
C GLY A 165 30.30 8.62 -19.29
N PHE A 166 31.02 7.67 -19.88
CA PHE A 166 31.56 6.55 -19.11
C PHE A 166 33.09 6.58 -19.15
N SER A 167 33.70 6.81 -17.99
CA SER A 167 35.12 6.59 -17.81
C SER A 167 35.36 5.09 -17.95
N THR A 168 35.72 4.65 -19.15
CA THR A 168 36.06 3.24 -19.41
C THR A 168 37.20 2.75 -18.50
N ALA A 169 37.98 3.67 -17.92
CA ALA A 169 39.01 3.36 -16.95
C ALA A 169 38.45 2.91 -15.59
N GLU A 170 37.35 3.51 -15.10
CA GLU A 170 36.71 3.11 -13.84
C GLU A 170 36.06 1.74 -13.99
N ILE A 171 35.33 1.50 -15.08
CA ILE A 171 34.74 0.20 -15.38
C ILE A 171 35.83 -0.88 -15.52
N ARG A 172 36.94 -0.59 -16.20
CA ARG A 172 38.09 -1.53 -16.28
C ARG A 172 38.70 -1.81 -14.91
N LYS A 173 38.79 -0.80 -14.04
CA LYS A 173 39.30 -0.97 -12.68
C LYS A 173 38.37 -1.86 -11.85
N ASP A 174 37.06 -1.61 -11.91
CA ASP A 174 36.06 -2.40 -11.17
C ASP A 174 36.02 -3.85 -11.66
N ILE A 175 36.13 -4.06 -12.98
CA ILE A 175 36.28 -5.42 -13.55
C ILE A 175 37.53 -6.10 -12.99
N GLY A 176 38.68 -5.40 -12.97
CA GLY A 176 39.92 -5.95 -12.40
C GLY A 176 39.76 -6.33 -10.93
N VAL A 177 39.12 -5.49 -10.11
CA VAL A 177 38.85 -5.80 -8.70
C VAL A 177 37.93 -7.02 -8.56
N MET A 178 36.85 -7.10 -9.34
CA MET A 178 35.96 -8.26 -9.33
C MET A 178 36.64 -9.55 -9.79
N GLU A 179 37.57 -9.47 -10.76
CA GLU A 179 38.37 -10.61 -11.22
C GLU A 179 39.34 -11.09 -10.12
N GLU A 180 40.01 -10.16 -9.43
CA GLU A 180 40.85 -10.47 -8.28
C GLU A 180 40.06 -11.13 -7.13
N GLU A 181 38.89 -10.59 -6.79
CA GLU A 181 38.00 -11.16 -5.77
C GLU A 181 37.52 -12.58 -6.15
N LYS A 182 37.15 -12.77 -7.42
CA LYS A 182 36.78 -14.08 -7.95
C LYS A 182 37.94 -15.08 -7.81
N ASP A 183 39.16 -14.70 -8.16
CA ASP A 183 40.34 -15.57 -8.04
C ASP A 183 40.66 -15.91 -6.59
N GLN A 184 40.52 -14.94 -5.67
CA GLN A 184 40.66 -15.18 -4.23
C GLN A 184 39.61 -16.17 -3.71
N LEU A 185 38.35 -16.03 -4.14
CA LEU A 185 37.27 -16.95 -3.80
C LEU A 185 37.51 -18.35 -4.35
N ILE A 186 37.93 -18.47 -5.61
CA ILE A 186 38.28 -19.77 -6.23
C ILE A 186 39.39 -20.45 -5.42
N LYS A 187 40.49 -19.75 -5.12
CA LYS A 187 41.60 -20.29 -4.30
C LYS A 187 41.14 -20.70 -2.90
N ARG A 188 40.17 -19.99 -2.31
CA ARG A 188 39.59 -20.35 -0.99
C ARG A 188 38.70 -21.59 -1.09
N VAL A 189 37.86 -21.67 -2.12
CA VAL A 189 37.00 -22.83 -2.41
C VAL A 189 37.85 -24.07 -2.69
N GLU A 190 38.91 -23.97 -3.47
CA GLU A 190 39.83 -25.09 -3.73
C GLU A 190 40.51 -25.59 -2.45
N ARG A 191 40.98 -24.67 -1.59
CA ARG A 191 41.54 -25.02 -0.28
C ARG A 191 40.52 -25.73 0.62
N LEU A 192 39.28 -25.28 0.63
CA LEU A 192 38.20 -25.93 1.38
C LEU A 192 37.84 -27.29 0.78
N ARG A 193 37.78 -27.40 -0.56
CA ARG A 193 37.48 -28.65 -1.25
C ARG A 193 38.50 -29.73 -0.94
N LYS A 194 39.81 -29.39 -0.98
CA LYS A 194 40.88 -30.31 -0.57
C LYS A 194 40.71 -30.83 0.87
N ARG A 195 40.20 -30.02 1.79
CA ARG A 195 39.91 -30.43 3.17
C ARG A 195 38.66 -31.28 3.31
N VAL A 196 37.70 -31.14 2.41
CA VAL A 196 36.43 -31.87 2.42
C VAL A 196 36.54 -33.20 1.70
N ASP A 197 37.37 -33.29 0.65
CA ASP A 197 37.60 -34.53 -0.11
C ASP A 197 38.21 -35.65 0.76
N THR A 198 38.88 -35.31 1.87
CA THR A 198 39.39 -36.28 2.85
C THR A 198 38.29 -36.95 3.68
N VAL A 199 37.07 -36.42 3.67
CA VAL A 199 35.94 -36.96 4.43
C VAL A 199 35.21 -38.02 3.60
N PRO A 200 34.92 -39.21 4.16
CA PRO A 200 34.14 -40.24 3.47
C PRO A 200 32.70 -39.75 3.22
N ASN A 201 32.09 -40.12 2.09
CA ASN A 201 30.75 -39.66 1.68
C ASN A 201 30.59 -38.13 1.57
N HIS A 202 31.68 -37.38 1.35
CA HIS A 202 31.65 -35.92 1.29
C HIS A 202 30.66 -35.37 0.25
N GLN A 203 30.48 -36.01 -0.92
CA GLN A 203 29.55 -35.55 -1.95
C GLN A 203 28.10 -35.49 -1.43
N ARG A 204 27.65 -36.58 -0.79
CA ARG A 204 26.30 -36.65 -0.21
C ARG A 204 26.12 -35.67 0.95
N MET A 205 27.14 -35.48 1.78
CA MET A 205 27.10 -34.50 2.86
C MET A 205 27.08 -33.06 2.36
N LEU A 206 27.80 -32.74 1.28
CA LEU A 206 27.76 -31.43 0.63
C LEU A 206 26.39 -31.15 0.01
N ASP A 207 25.76 -32.15 -0.61
CA ASP A 207 24.40 -32.01 -1.14
C ASP A 207 23.38 -31.73 -0.02
N LEU A 208 23.45 -32.47 1.09
CA LEU A 208 22.61 -32.23 2.26
C LEU A 208 22.88 -30.87 2.91
N ALA A 209 24.15 -30.47 3.02
CA ALA A 209 24.52 -29.16 3.55
C ALA A 209 24.03 -28.01 2.64
N ARG A 210 24.07 -28.19 1.32
CA ARG A 210 23.51 -27.24 0.36
C ARG A 210 21.99 -27.14 0.52
N GLN A 211 21.29 -28.26 0.64
CA GLN A 211 19.84 -28.27 0.88
C GLN A 211 19.50 -27.54 2.19
N LEU A 212 20.21 -27.86 3.28
CA LEU A 212 20.02 -27.19 4.57
C LEU A 212 20.30 -25.68 4.48
N ARG A 213 21.34 -25.26 3.75
CA ARG A 213 21.65 -23.83 3.55
C ARG A 213 20.52 -23.12 2.82
N VAL A 214 20.00 -23.69 1.73
CA VAL A 214 18.89 -23.12 0.96
C VAL A 214 17.62 -23.03 1.82
N GLU A 215 17.31 -24.06 2.60
CA GLU A 215 16.14 -24.02 3.48
C GLU A 215 16.31 -22.98 4.62
N LYS A 216 17.52 -22.79 5.15
CA LYS A 216 17.80 -21.72 6.12
C LYS A 216 17.70 -20.33 5.51
N GLU A 217 18.27 -20.11 4.32
CA GLU A 217 18.13 -18.84 3.59
C GLU A 217 16.64 -18.52 3.33
N ARG A 218 15.84 -19.55 3.01
CA ARG A 218 14.39 -19.43 2.85
C ARG A 218 13.66 -19.12 4.16
N GLU A 219 14.04 -19.77 5.24
CA GLU A 219 13.50 -19.50 6.59
C GLU A 219 13.78 -18.05 7.01
N GLU A 220 15.01 -17.56 6.82
CA GLU A 220 15.41 -16.18 7.11
C GLU A 220 14.63 -15.17 6.24
N ALA A 221 14.49 -15.44 4.94
CA ALA A 221 13.70 -14.59 4.04
C ALA A 221 12.22 -14.53 4.45
N LEU A 222 11.62 -15.66 4.81
CA LEU A 222 10.24 -15.72 5.31
C LEU A 222 10.10 -15.02 6.66
N ALA A 223 11.09 -15.11 7.55
CA ALA A 223 11.09 -14.41 8.82
C ALA A 223 11.15 -12.88 8.62
N HIS A 224 12.00 -12.41 7.71
CA HIS A 224 12.05 -11.00 7.31
C HIS A 224 10.72 -10.53 6.71
N GLN A 225 10.15 -11.29 5.77
CA GLN A 225 8.86 -10.97 5.16
C GLN A 225 7.73 -10.93 6.20
N LYS A 226 7.70 -11.88 7.13
CA LYS A 226 6.71 -11.91 8.23
C LYS A 226 6.84 -10.68 9.13
N GLN A 227 8.06 -10.27 9.45
CA GLN A 227 8.28 -9.06 10.25
C GLN A 227 7.85 -7.81 9.51
N GLU A 228 8.14 -7.72 8.21
CA GLU A 228 7.71 -6.62 7.36
C GLU A 228 6.17 -6.54 7.28
N GLN A 229 5.50 -7.66 7.01
CA GLN A 229 4.04 -7.74 6.97
C GLN A 229 3.40 -7.37 8.31
N LYS A 230 3.96 -7.83 9.44
CA LYS A 230 3.51 -7.41 10.78
C LYS A 230 3.63 -5.90 10.98
N ASN A 231 4.74 -5.30 10.55
CA ASN A 231 4.94 -3.85 10.64
C ASN A 231 3.96 -3.10 9.73
N GLN A 232 3.67 -3.61 8.53
CA GLN A 232 2.69 -3.04 7.61
C GLN A 232 1.26 -3.11 8.19
N LEU A 233 0.87 -4.27 8.75
CA LEU A 233 -0.41 -4.46 9.41
C LEU A 233 -0.58 -3.50 10.59
N PHE A 234 0.41 -3.42 11.46
CA PHE A 234 0.40 -2.49 12.60
C PHE A 234 0.23 -1.03 12.16
N ARG A 235 0.92 -0.60 11.10
CA ARG A 235 0.74 0.74 10.51
C ARG A 235 -0.66 0.94 9.93
N ALA A 236 -1.26 -0.08 9.33
CA ALA A 236 -2.62 -0.01 8.82
C ALA A 236 -3.65 0.09 9.96
N GLU A 237 -3.50 -0.71 11.01
CA GLU A 237 -4.34 -0.69 12.21
C GLU A 237 -4.25 0.66 12.94
N GLN A 238 -3.05 1.22 13.09
CA GLN A 238 -2.87 2.56 13.65
C GLN A 238 -3.57 3.63 12.81
N ARG A 239 -3.45 3.58 11.47
CA ARG A 239 -4.16 4.51 10.57
C ARG A 239 -5.68 4.39 10.71
N LEU A 240 -6.19 3.17 10.81
CA LEU A 240 -7.61 2.93 11.04
C LEU A 240 -8.06 3.53 12.38
N GLN A 241 -7.31 3.30 13.45
CA GLN A 241 -7.61 3.84 14.78
C GLN A 241 -7.64 5.38 14.76
N VAL A 242 -6.69 6.03 14.10
CA VAL A 242 -6.67 7.50 13.94
C VAL A 242 -7.88 7.99 13.15
N SER A 243 -8.24 7.33 12.06
CA SER A 243 -9.43 7.70 11.27
C SER A 243 -10.73 7.52 12.05
N LEU A 244 -10.83 6.47 12.86
CA LEU A 244 -11.99 6.25 13.75
C LEU A 244 -12.08 7.32 14.82
N GLN A 245 -10.94 7.72 15.41
CA GLN A 245 -10.91 8.81 16.38
C GLN A 245 -11.37 10.12 15.77
N LYS A 246 -10.84 10.50 14.60
CA LYS A 246 -11.28 11.70 13.88
C LYS A 246 -12.78 11.68 13.58
N LEU A 247 -13.32 10.53 13.18
CA LEU A 247 -14.74 10.38 12.92
C LEU A 247 -15.58 10.54 14.19
N LYS A 248 -15.08 10.04 15.34
CA LYS A 248 -15.70 10.23 16.66
C LYS A 248 -15.65 11.70 17.08
N ASP A 249 -14.51 12.36 16.93
CA ASP A 249 -14.35 13.78 17.25
C ASP A 249 -15.28 14.65 16.38
N LEU A 250 -15.41 14.35 15.08
CA LEU A 250 -16.36 15.02 14.19
C LEU A 250 -17.81 14.79 14.62
N ARG A 251 -18.18 13.57 15.02
CA ARG A 251 -19.51 13.28 15.56
C ARG A 251 -19.76 14.02 16.86
N GLN A 252 -18.79 14.09 17.77
CA GLN A 252 -18.92 14.84 19.02
C GLN A 252 -18.96 16.35 18.80
N ALA A 253 -18.18 16.87 17.85
CA ALA A 253 -18.22 18.27 17.44
C ALA A 253 -19.56 18.66 16.79
N SER A 254 -20.24 17.72 16.12
CA SER A 254 -21.56 17.96 15.52
C SER A 254 -22.70 18.05 16.53
N VAL A 255 -22.49 17.61 17.78
CA VAL A 255 -23.57 17.50 18.76
C VAL A 255 -23.85 18.82 19.49
N ASP A 256 -22.85 19.69 19.78
CA ASP A 256 -23.08 20.95 20.54
C ASP A 256 -21.93 21.99 20.46
N ALA A 257 -21.26 22.21 19.31
CA ALA A 257 -20.12 23.15 19.25
C ALA A 257 -20.38 24.43 18.42
N ASP A 258 -20.22 25.58 19.08
CA ASP A 258 -20.09 26.90 18.45
C ASP A 258 -18.82 26.92 17.56
N PRO A 259 -18.85 27.38 16.29
CA PRO A 259 -17.73 27.28 15.36
C PRO A 259 -16.40 27.85 15.89
N GLU A 260 -16.46 28.91 16.70
CA GLU A 260 -15.28 29.49 17.35
C GLU A 260 -14.60 28.53 18.33
N SER A 261 -15.39 27.77 19.10
CA SER A 261 -14.87 26.80 20.06
C SER A 261 -14.17 25.62 19.36
N LEU A 262 -14.70 25.21 18.19
CA LEU A 262 -14.09 24.19 17.34
C LEU A 262 -12.78 24.69 16.73
N MET A 263 -12.74 25.92 16.22
CA MET A 263 -11.51 26.51 15.68
C MET A 263 -10.42 26.61 16.76
N ARG A 264 -10.75 27.05 17.97
CA ARG A 264 -9.76 27.12 19.08
C ARG A 264 -9.18 25.74 19.41
N ARG A 265 -10.00 24.68 19.48
CA ARG A 265 -9.51 23.30 19.71
C ARG A 265 -8.61 22.82 18.58
N LEU A 266 -8.99 23.05 17.32
CA LEU A 266 -8.17 22.69 16.16
C LEU A 266 -6.84 23.45 16.15
N GLU A 267 -6.84 24.73 16.49
CA GLU A 267 -5.61 25.52 16.62
C GLU A 267 -4.69 24.98 17.72
N GLU A 268 -5.24 24.57 18.87
CA GLU A 268 -4.49 23.93 19.95
C GLU A 268 -3.89 22.59 19.50
N GLU A 269 -4.67 21.76 18.80
CA GLU A 269 -4.18 20.49 18.23
C GLU A 269 -3.09 20.71 17.18
N ILE A 270 -3.24 21.71 16.30
CA ILE A 270 -2.22 22.07 15.31
C ILE A 270 -0.95 22.52 16.02
N LYS A 271 -1.04 23.35 17.06
CA LYS A 271 0.13 23.79 17.85
C LYS A 271 0.83 22.61 18.52
N ILE A 272 0.09 21.69 19.12
CA ILE A 272 0.63 20.47 19.75
C ILE A 272 1.29 19.57 18.70
N ASN A 273 0.62 19.30 17.59
CA ASN A 273 1.16 18.46 16.50
C ASN A 273 2.40 19.08 15.86
N THR A 274 2.41 20.40 15.69
CA THR A 274 3.57 21.13 15.16
C THR A 274 4.78 20.96 16.09
N TYR A 275 4.59 21.09 17.41
CA TYR A 275 5.67 20.82 18.38
C TYR A 275 6.17 19.38 18.32
N ILE A 276 5.27 18.40 18.24
CA ILE A 276 5.64 16.98 18.16
C ILE A 276 6.44 16.69 16.90
N VAL A 277 6.02 17.19 15.73
CA VAL A 277 6.65 16.91 14.43
C VAL A 277 7.94 17.70 14.24
N MET A 278 8.02 18.96 14.69
CA MET A 278 9.19 19.81 14.47
C MET A 278 10.28 19.61 15.52
N GLU A 279 9.93 19.32 16.78
CA GLU A 279 10.90 19.26 17.87
C GLU A 279 11.08 17.86 18.47
N LYS A 280 9.99 17.17 18.85
CA LYS A 280 10.09 15.93 19.64
C LYS A 280 10.49 14.71 18.78
N LEU A 281 9.70 14.39 17.75
CA LEU A 281 9.92 13.22 16.91
C LEU A 281 11.27 13.23 16.18
N PRO A 282 11.76 14.35 15.63
CA PRO A 282 13.09 14.37 14.99
C PRO A 282 14.21 14.06 15.99
N LYS A 283 14.15 14.58 17.22
CA LYS A 283 15.14 14.30 18.27
C LYS A 283 15.14 12.83 18.68
N GLU A 284 13.96 12.23 18.86
CA GLU A 284 13.81 10.81 19.18
C GLU A 284 14.24 9.90 18.01
N LEU A 285 13.93 10.31 16.77
CA LEU A 285 14.35 9.59 15.57
C LEU A 285 15.87 9.63 15.40
N GLU A 286 16.50 10.78 15.64
CA GLU A 286 17.95 10.89 15.60
C GLU A 286 18.62 10.09 16.71
N SER A 287 18.10 10.10 17.95
CA SER A 287 18.67 9.33 19.05
C SER A 287 18.58 7.82 18.80
N THR A 288 17.46 7.35 18.27
CA THR A 288 17.27 5.94 17.88
C THR A 288 18.15 5.55 16.68
N ARG A 289 18.26 6.41 15.65
CA ARG A 289 19.21 6.21 14.53
C ARG A 289 20.66 6.13 14.99
N ARG A 290 21.09 7.00 15.91
CA ARG A 290 22.43 6.96 16.50
C ARG A 290 22.65 5.65 17.26
N SER A 291 21.67 5.22 18.05
CA SER A 291 21.73 3.95 18.79
C SER A 291 21.83 2.75 17.84
N LEU A 292 21.04 2.72 16.76
CA LEU A 292 21.14 1.69 15.73
C LEU A 292 22.49 1.70 15.03
N HIS A 293 23.02 2.88 14.69
CA HIS A 293 24.35 3.01 14.09
C HIS A 293 25.44 2.44 15.01
N PHE A 294 25.38 2.72 16.32
CA PHE A 294 26.33 2.15 17.28
C PHE A 294 26.18 0.63 17.41
N LEU A 295 24.96 0.11 17.51
CA LEU A 295 24.72 -1.34 17.56
C LEU A 295 25.20 -2.05 16.29
N GLN A 296 24.98 -1.45 15.12
CA GLN A 296 25.47 -1.96 13.84
C GLN A 296 27.00 -1.95 13.79
N LYS A 297 27.64 -0.89 14.30
CA LYS A 297 29.09 -0.79 14.39
C LYS A 297 29.65 -1.89 15.30
N VAL A 298 29.07 -2.06 16.49
CA VAL A 298 29.44 -3.13 17.45
C VAL A 298 29.25 -4.52 16.84
N ALA A 299 28.18 -4.75 16.07
CA ALA A 299 27.94 -6.01 15.39
C ALA A 299 28.93 -6.27 14.24
N SER A 300 29.45 -5.22 13.60
CA SER A 300 30.44 -5.31 12.52
C SER A 300 31.88 -5.45 13.01
N GLU A 301 32.16 -5.04 14.25
CA GLU A 301 33.45 -5.23 14.88
C GLU A 301 33.59 -6.70 15.34
N PRO A 302 34.78 -7.32 15.16
CA PRO A 302 35.05 -8.64 15.74
C PRO A 302 34.78 -8.61 17.25
N SER A 303 34.25 -9.70 17.82
CA SER A 303 33.96 -9.77 19.26
C SER A 303 35.18 -9.37 20.09
N LEU A 304 35.14 -8.16 20.67
CA LEU A 304 36.20 -7.65 21.54
C LEU A 304 36.36 -8.57 22.75
N GLY A 305 37.61 -8.82 23.14
CA GLY A 305 37.89 -9.63 24.32
C GLY A 305 37.45 -8.91 25.61
N PRO A 306 37.17 -9.65 26.70
CA PRO A 306 36.77 -9.04 27.98
C PRO A 306 37.83 -8.06 28.53
N ALA A 307 39.11 -8.26 28.21
CA ALA A 307 40.19 -7.35 28.59
C ALA A 307 40.14 -6.00 27.84
N GLU A 308 39.80 -6.00 26.55
CA GLU A 308 39.70 -4.78 25.72
C GLU A 308 38.46 -3.96 26.09
N LEU A 309 37.35 -4.64 26.43
CA LEU A 309 36.15 -4.00 26.97
C LEU A 309 36.44 -3.29 28.30
N GLN A 310 37.21 -3.93 29.18
CA GLN A 310 37.57 -3.35 30.47
C GLN A 310 38.50 -2.13 30.32
N GLU A 311 39.45 -2.16 29.38
CA GLU A 311 40.29 -1.00 29.06
C GLU A 311 39.45 0.18 28.50
N MET A 312 38.44 -0.11 27.68
CA MET A 312 37.51 0.91 27.17
C MET A 312 36.62 1.47 28.28
N GLU A 313 36.13 0.64 29.20
CA GLU A 313 35.38 1.09 30.37
C GLU A 313 36.22 2.00 31.27
N ASP A 314 37.49 1.66 31.49
CA ASP A 314 38.38 2.46 32.33
C ASP A 314 38.72 3.80 31.67
N LYS A 315 38.91 3.84 30.34
CA LYS A 315 39.01 5.10 29.57
C LYS A 315 37.74 5.93 29.65
N ILE A 316 36.55 5.31 29.57
CA ILE A 316 35.27 6.02 29.73
C ILE A 316 35.15 6.62 31.13
N LYS A 317 35.54 5.88 32.18
CA LYS A 317 35.56 6.38 33.56
C LYS A 317 36.53 7.54 33.73
N GLU A 318 37.73 7.45 33.16
CA GLU A 318 38.73 8.50 33.22
C GLU A 318 38.24 9.78 32.52
N VAL A 319 37.75 9.67 31.29
CA VAL A 319 37.22 10.82 30.54
C VAL A 319 35.98 11.40 31.23
N SER A 320 35.10 10.56 31.80
CA SER A 320 33.96 11.03 32.58
C SER A 320 34.39 11.79 33.83
N ALA A 321 35.43 11.32 34.52
CA ALA A 321 36.02 12.04 35.65
C ALA A 321 36.62 13.38 35.22
N GLN A 322 37.31 13.44 34.08
CA GLN A 322 37.84 14.69 33.51
C GLN A 322 36.71 15.66 33.13
N ILE A 323 35.62 15.16 32.51
CA ILE A 323 34.44 15.97 32.19
C ILE A 323 33.80 16.53 33.47
N ASN A 324 33.66 15.71 34.51
CA ASN A 324 33.11 16.14 35.79
C ASN A 324 33.99 17.21 36.44
N GLN A 325 35.31 17.03 36.47
CA GLN A 325 36.25 18.03 36.98
C GLN A 325 36.21 19.34 36.17
N LEU A 326 36.10 19.27 34.84
CA LEU A 326 35.95 20.45 33.99
C LEU A 326 34.60 21.13 34.21
N THR A 327 33.54 20.36 34.45
CA THR A 327 32.20 20.88 34.76
C THR A 327 32.18 21.56 36.12
N GLU A 328 32.81 20.98 37.14
CA GLU A 328 32.99 21.58 38.46
C GLU A 328 33.83 22.86 38.38
N LYS A 329 34.98 22.84 37.69
CA LYS A 329 35.79 24.05 37.46
C LYS A 329 35.02 25.14 36.71
N ARG A 330 34.12 24.76 35.80
CA ARG A 330 33.23 25.68 35.07
C ARG A 330 32.13 26.25 35.98
N MET A 331 31.57 25.44 36.88
CA MET A 331 30.58 25.88 37.86
C MET A 331 31.20 26.80 38.94
N MET A 332 32.44 26.56 39.34
CA MET A 332 33.18 27.41 40.29
C MET A 332 33.64 28.74 39.68
N ARG A 333 33.70 28.85 38.35
CA ARG A 333 34.07 30.06 37.60
C ARG A 333 32.88 30.90 37.13
N SER A 334 31.63 30.50 37.41
CA SER A 334 30.48 31.34 37.04
C SER A 334 30.36 32.51 38.02
N ASP A 335 30.96 33.64 37.66
CA ASP A 335 30.70 34.91 38.33
C ASP A 335 29.20 35.25 38.24
N PRO A 336 28.59 35.84 39.29
CA PRO A 336 27.19 36.28 39.29
C PRO A 336 26.84 37.30 38.19
N MET A 337 27.85 37.86 37.50
CA MET A 337 27.70 38.88 36.46
C MET A 337 27.52 38.29 35.04
N ASP A 338 27.56 36.96 34.86
CA ASP A 338 27.28 36.30 33.57
C ASP A 338 25.82 35.85 33.45
N ASP A 339 24.93 36.85 33.51
CA ASP A 339 23.46 36.75 33.54
C ASP A 339 22.84 36.19 32.24
N LYS A 340 23.65 35.86 31.24
CA LYS A 340 23.18 35.13 30.03
C LYS A 340 22.97 33.65 30.32
N LEU A 341 23.70 33.07 31.27
CA LEU A 341 23.60 31.65 31.62
C LEU A 341 22.36 31.32 32.46
N THR A 342 21.87 32.27 33.27
CA THR A 342 20.60 32.14 34.00
C THR A 342 19.43 32.02 33.01
N LEU A 343 19.45 32.77 31.90
CA LEU A 343 18.48 32.64 30.81
C LEU A 343 18.54 31.27 30.11
N PHE A 344 19.73 30.74 29.82
CA PHE A 344 19.86 29.40 29.23
C PHE A 344 19.45 28.27 30.20
N ARG A 345 19.70 28.43 31.50
CA ARG A 345 19.21 27.52 32.55
C ARG A 345 17.69 27.60 32.67
N ALA A 346 17.11 28.81 32.65
CA ALA A 346 15.66 29.01 32.64
C ALA A 346 15.01 28.42 31.38
N ALA A 347 15.60 28.60 30.21
CA ALA A 347 15.15 27.99 28.96
C ALA A 347 15.22 26.45 29.01
N SER A 348 16.28 25.89 29.62
CA SER A 348 16.40 24.44 29.83
C SER A 348 15.35 23.90 30.79
N ILE A 349 15.04 24.64 31.87
CA ILE A 349 13.97 24.28 32.82
C ILE A 349 12.60 24.37 32.15
N ILE A 350 12.34 25.41 31.36
CA ILE A 350 11.09 25.56 30.59
C ILE A 350 10.97 24.44 29.55
N SER A 351 12.06 24.07 28.86
CA SER A 351 12.08 22.93 27.94
C SER A 351 11.75 21.63 28.65
N ARG A 352 12.36 21.35 29.81
CA ARG A 352 12.06 20.15 30.62
C ARG A 352 10.63 20.14 31.13
N LYS A 353 10.09 21.29 31.54
CA LYS A 353 8.67 21.41 31.93
C LYS A 353 7.74 21.17 30.74
N LYS A 354 8.06 21.71 29.56
CA LYS A 354 7.30 21.50 28.30
C LYS A 354 7.31 20.01 27.91
N GLU A 355 8.47 19.36 28.05
CA GLU A 355 8.64 17.92 27.79
C GLU A 355 7.85 17.06 28.79
N ALA A 356 7.95 17.34 30.09
CA ALA A 356 7.17 16.66 31.12
C ALA A 356 5.65 16.79 30.90
N ARG A 357 5.17 18.00 30.56
CA ARG A 357 3.75 18.20 30.20
C ARG A 357 3.35 17.47 28.93
N ALA A 358 4.24 17.39 27.93
CA ALA A 358 3.99 16.61 26.72
C ALA A 358 3.94 15.11 27.01
N GLU A 359 4.75 14.60 27.94
CA GLU A 359 4.66 13.22 28.42
C GLU A 359 3.37 12.94 29.19
N GLU A 360 2.96 13.83 30.09
CA GLU A 360 1.68 13.73 30.79
C GLU A 360 0.50 13.69 29.81
N LEU A 361 0.50 14.57 28.80
CA LEU A 361 -0.52 14.58 27.74
C LEU A 361 -0.51 13.27 26.93
N GLN A 362 0.67 12.75 26.62
CA GLN A 362 0.83 11.49 25.91
C GLN A 362 0.28 10.31 26.73
N ARG A 363 0.59 10.25 28.04
CA ARG A 363 0.04 9.23 28.95
C ARG A 363 -1.48 9.31 29.04
N ALA A 364 -2.05 10.50 29.20
CA ALA A 364 -3.50 10.68 29.23
C ALA A 364 -4.16 10.25 27.91
N ARG A 365 -3.53 10.51 26.75
CA ARG A 365 -3.99 10.03 25.45
C ARG A 365 -3.91 8.50 25.32
N GLU A 366 -2.85 7.89 25.84
CA GLU A 366 -2.68 6.44 25.86
C GLU A 366 -3.71 5.76 26.77
N GLU A 367 -3.98 6.32 27.95
CA GLU A 367 -5.03 5.88 28.86
C GLU A 367 -6.42 5.98 28.23
N LEU A 368 -6.73 7.10 27.55
CA LEU A 368 -7.97 7.26 26.81
C LEU A 368 -8.10 6.19 25.70
N ALA A 369 -7.05 6.01 24.91
CA ALA A 369 -7.03 5.01 23.84
C ALA A 369 -7.16 3.57 24.39
N ALA A 370 -6.57 3.28 25.56
CA ALA A 370 -6.72 1.99 26.23
C ALA A 370 -8.16 1.77 26.72
N ALA A 371 -8.76 2.76 27.37
CA ALA A 371 -10.15 2.70 27.81
C ALA A 371 -11.12 2.55 26.62
N GLU A 372 -10.85 3.19 25.49
CA GLU A 372 -11.63 3.03 24.26
C GLU A 372 -11.48 1.63 23.65
N ARG A 373 -10.27 1.07 23.64
CA ARG A 373 -10.04 -0.32 23.22
C ARG A 373 -10.78 -1.29 24.13
N GLU A 374 -10.76 -1.08 25.45
CA GLU A 374 -11.57 -1.88 26.37
C GLU A 374 -13.07 -1.74 26.10
N LEU A 375 -13.56 -0.53 25.85
CA LEU A 375 -14.98 -0.30 25.56
C LEU A 375 -15.42 -1.00 24.27
N THR A 376 -14.60 -0.91 23.22
CA THR A 376 -14.85 -1.62 21.95
C THR A 376 -14.74 -3.14 22.09
N GLN A 377 -13.78 -3.64 22.88
CA GLN A 377 -13.67 -5.06 23.20
C GLN A 377 -14.88 -5.55 23.99
N ARG A 378 -15.31 -4.82 25.03
CA ARG A 378 -16.51 -5.16 25.82
C ARG A 378 -17.78 -5.08 24.98
N SER A 379 -17.88 -4.10 24.08
CA SER A 379 -19.01 -3.95 23.15
C SER A 379 -19.05 -5.07 22.11
N SER A 380 -17.91 -5.49 21.57
CA SER A 380 -17.83 -6.63 20.66
C SER A 380 -18.07 -7.97 21.37
N GLN A 381 -17.62 -8.15 22.61
CA GLN A 381 -17.98 -9.29 23.45
C GLN A 381 -19.48 -9.33 23.75
N ALA A 382 -20.10 -8.18 24.06
CA ALA A 382 -21.55 -8.07 24.25
C ALA A 382 -22.35 -8.36 22.98
N ARG A 383 -21.77 -8.14 21.79
CA ARG A 383 -22.38 -8.50 20.49
C ARG A 383 -22.06 -9.92 20.04
N GLY A 384 -20.98 -10.50 20.53
CA GLY A 384 -20.52 -11.86 20.21
C GLY A 384 -21.08 -12.94 21.12
N GLY A 385 -21.86 -12.56 22.15
CA GLY A 385 -22.70 -13.48 22.90
C GLY A 385 -23.78 -14.04 21.98
N ASP A 386 -23.71 -15.35 21.76
CA ASP A 386 -24.57 -16.16 20.91
C ASP A 386 -26.05 -15.86 21.13
N GLY A 387 -26.73 -15.32 20.10
CA GLY A 387 -28.17 -15.47 19.83
C GLY A 387 -29.22 -14.97 20.82
N GLU A 388 -28.90 -14.67 22.07
CA GLU A 388 -29.83 -14.04 23.01
C GLU A 388 -29.72 -12.54 22.86
N GLU A 389 -30.61 -11.96 22.04
CA GLU A 389 -30.95 -10.55 22.16
C GLU A 389 -31.24 -10.27 23.64
N VAL A 390 -30.30 -9.60 24.31
CA VAL A 390 -30.50 -9.10 25.67
C VAL A 390 -31.62 -8.07 25.58
N VAL A 391 -32.85 -8.55 25.72
CA VAL A 391 -34.09 -7.78 25.69
C VAL A 391 -33.92 -6.64 26.69
N ARG A 392 -33.87 -5.41 26.20
CA ARG A 392 -33.66 -4.24 27.07
C ARG A 392 -34.81 -4.17 28.08
N GLY A 393 -34.56 -3.61 29.26
CA GLY A 393 -35.51 -3.64 30.39
C GLY A 393 -36.94 -3.20 30.04
N ASP A 394 -37.12 -2.30 29.07
CA ASP A 394 -38.45 -1.86 28.63
C ASP A 394 -39.15 -2.85 27.68
N GLU A 395 -38.38 -3.57 26.87
CA GLU A 395 -38.90 -4.66 26.03
C GLU A 395 -39.31 -5.86 26.90
N LEU A 396 -38.55 -6.14 27.97
CA LEU A 396 -38.87 -7.20 28.93
C LEU A 396 -40.16 -6.87 29.68
N LYS A 397 -40.36 -5.61 30.11
CA LYS A 397 -41.61 -5.16 30.72
C LYS A 397 -42.80 -5.34 29.77
N ARG A 398 -42.65 -5.02 28.49
CA ARG A 398 -43.70 -5.25 27.48
C ARG A 398 -43.99 -6.74 27.28
N LEU A 399 -42.96 -7.58 27.27
CA LEU A 399 -43.08 -9.03 27.18
C LEU A 399 -43.84 -9.61 28.39
N VAL A 400 -43.48 -9.20 29.60
CA VAL A 400 -44.16 -9.62 30.83
C VAL A 400 -45.62 -9.16 30.85
N ALA A 401 -45.90 -7.93 30.42
CA ALA A 401 -47.27 -7.44 30.30
C ALA A 401 -48.08 -8.28 29.29
N LYS A 402 -47.51 -8.58 28.11
CA LYS A 402 -48.13 -9.47 27.11
C LYS A 402 -48.39 -10.88 27.67
N LEU A 403 -47.44 -11.44 28.43
CA LEU A 403 -47.60 -12.77 29.04
C LEU A 403 -48.70 -12.77 30.12
N ARG A 404 -48.82 -11.70 30.92
CA ARG A 404 -49.92 -11.57 31.89
C ARG A 404 -51.28 -11.53 31.21
N VAL A 405 -51.41 -10.76 30.12
CA VAL A 405 -52.65 -10.70 29.33
C VAL A 405 -52.97 -12.05 28.69
N LYS A 406 -51.96 -12.77 28.16
CA LYS A 406 -52.16 -14.12 27.63
C LYS A 406 -52.60 -15.10 28.72
N GLY A 407 -51.99 -15.01 29.91
CA GLY A 407 -52.35 -15.84 31.08
C GLY A 407 -53.78 -15.61 31.57
N SER A 408 -54.25 -14.35 31.62
CA SER A 408 -55.64 -14.05 31.98
C SER A 408 -56.62 -14.53 30.91
N THR A 409 -56.28 -14.35 29.63
CA THR A 409 -57.09 -14.83 28.49
C THR A 409 -57.24 -16.35 28.51
N HIS A 410 -56.15 -17.08 28.78
CA HIS A 410 -56.18 -18.53 28.90
C HIS A 410 -57.08 -18.99 30.06
N LYS A 411 -56.99 -18.34 31.23
CA LYS A 411 -57.86 -18.66 32.37
C LYS A 411 -59.34 -18.43 32.03
N LYS A 412 -59.67 -17.33 31.35
CA LYS A 412 -61.04 -17.03 30.94
C LYS A 412 -61.59 -18.08 29.97
N ARG A 413 -60.85 -18.40 28.91
CA ARG A 413 -61.25 -19.44 27.94
C ARG A 413 -61.40 -20.81 28.57
N ARG A 414 -60.55 -21.14 29.56
CA ARG A 414 -60.67 -22.40 30.31
C ARG A 414 -61.95 -22.44 31.15
N ALA A 415 -62.38 -21.31 31.73
CA ALA A 415 -63.64 -21.23 32.46
C ALA A 415 -64.84 -21.37 31.51
N GLU A 416 -64.84 -20.65 30.39
CA GLU A 416 -65.87 -20.76 29.35
C GLU A 416 -66.01 -22.21 28.84
N LEU A 417 -64.89 -22.92 28.61
CA LEU A 417 -64.91 -24.34 28.24
C LEU A 417 -65.45 -25.26 29.35
N ALA A 418 -65.27 -24.91 30.62
CA ALA A 418 -65.81 -25.69 31.73
C ALA A 418 -67.33 -25.50 31.86
N GLU A 419 -67.82 -24.27 31.64
CA GLU A 419 -69.25 -23.95 31.62
C GLU A 419 -69.95 -24.67 30.47
N LEU A 420 -69.41 -24.61 29.24
CA LEU A 420 -69.97 -25.32 28.09
C LEU A 420 -70.03 -26.84 28.30
N LYS A 421 -69.02 -27.42 28.97
CA LYS A 421 -69.04 -28.85 29.31
C LYS A 421 -70.11 -29.19 30.35
N ALA A 422 -70.32 -28.32 31.33
CA ALA A 422 -71.37 -28.50 32.32
C ALA A 422 -72.75 -28.40 31.68
N GLU A 423 -72.96 -27.41 30.79
CA GLU A 423 -74.19 -27.28 30.01
C GLU A 423 -74.45 -28.51 29.14
N ASN A 424 -73.43 -29.01 28.44
CA ASN A 424 -73.57 -30.23 27.64
C ASN A 424 -74.01 -31.43 28.50
N GLY A 425 -73.46 -31.59 29.70
CA GLY A 425 -73.88 -32.65 30.62
C GLY A 425 -75.31 -32.47 31.14
N VAL A 426 -75.78 -31.23 31.34
CA VAL A 426 -77.19 -30.94 31.66
C VAL A 426 -78.09 -31.29 30.48
N LEU A 427 -77.67 -30.93 29.26
CA LEU A 427 -78.40 -31.18 28.03
C LEU A 427 -78.57 -32.69 27.77
N GLU A 428 -77.49 -33.47 27.88
CA GLU A 428 -77.53 -34.94 27.78
C GLU A 428 -78.53 -35.54 28.77
N ARG A 429 -78.52 -35.08 30.03
CA ARG A 429 -79.47 -35.57 31.04
C ARG A 429 -80.92 -35.16 30.72
N THR A 430 -81.13 -33.94 30.22
CA THR A 430 -82.49 -33.53 29.81
C THR A 430 -82.98 -34.30 28.60
N GLU A 431 -82.11 -34.61 27.65
CA GLU A 431 -82.42 -35.44 26.49
C GLU A 431 -82.83 -36.85 26.93
N GLU A 432 -82.08 -37.48 27.84
CA GLU A 432 -82.42 -38.80 28.41
C GLU A 432 -83.81 -38.80 29.07
N ILE A 433 -84.12 -37.78 29.88
CA ILE A 433 -85.42 -37.66 30.56
C ILE A 433 -86.55 -37.49 29.54
N LEU A 434 -86.33 -36.68 28.50
CA LEU A 434 -87.32 -36.48 27.44
C LEU A 434 -87.52 -37.75 26.62
N HIS A 435 -86.45 -38.48 26.30
CA HIS A 435 -86.52 -39.73 25.56
C HIS A 435 -87.29 -40.81 26.34
N GLN A 436 -87.09 -40.90 27.66
CA GLN A 436 -87.87 -41.79 28.52
C GLN A 436 -89.35 -41.41 28.54
N ARG A 437 -89.67 -40.13 28.75
CA ARG A 437 -91.07 -39.66 28.74
C ARG A 437 -91.75 -39.88 27.39
N ASN A 438 -91.03 -39.67 26.29
CA ASN A 438 -91.59 -39.91 24.95
C ASN A 438 -91.89 -41.39 24.74
N GLN A 439 -91.00 -42.28 25.17
CA GLN A 439 -91.26 -43.72 25.12
C GLN A 439 -92.48 -44.12 25.97
N ASP A 440 -92.62 -43.56 27.18
CA ASP A 440 -93.78 -43.83 28.03
C ASP A 440 -95.10 -43.39 27.36
N VAL A 441 -95.11 -42.22 26.72
CA VAL A 441 -96.28 -41.70 25.99
C VAL A 441 -96.58 -42.54 24.75
N LEU A 442 -95.57 -42.92 23.97
CA LEU A 442 -95.74 -43.78 22.80
C LEU A 442 -96.32 -45.15 23.20
N GLN A 443 -95.84 -45.75 24.29
CA GLN A 443 -96.40 -47.00 24.81
C GLN A 443 -97.87 -46.83 25.25
N GLN A 444 -98.20 -45.71 25.90
CA GLN A 444 -99.59 -45.40 26.25
C GLN A 444 -100.47 -45.25 25.00
N LEU A 445 -100.02 -44.53 23.98
CA LEU A 445 -100.75 -44.35 22.72
C LEU A 445 -100.98 -45.68 21.99
N GLN A 446 -99.93 -46.51 21.87
CA GLN A 446 -100.04 -47.85 21.28
C GLN A 446 -101.05 -48.73 22.04
N SER A 447 -101.01 -48.72 23.38
CA SER A 447 -101.98 -49.47 24.18
C SER A 447 -103.43 -48.98 23.99
N MET A 448 -103.63 -47.67 23.81
CA MET A 448 -104.94 -47.07 23.57
C MET A 448 -105.46 -47.38 22.15
N GLU A 449 -104.56 -47.44 21.18
CA GLU A 449 -104.84 -47.83 19.79
C GLU A 449 -105.25 -49.31 19.69
N GLU A 450 -104.52 -50.19 20.36
CA GLU A 450 -104.84 -51.62 20.45
C GLU A 450 -106.19 -51.84 21.13
N GLN A 451 -106.48 -51.13 22.24
CA GLN A 451 -107.78 -51.22 22.93
C GLN A 451 -108.97 -50.77 22.08
N LYS A 452 -108.74 -49.83 21.14
CA LYS A 452 -109.79 -49.32 20.24
C LYS A 452 -109.83 -50.04 18.89
N GLY A 453 -108.95 -51.02 18.67
CA GLY A 453 -108.88 -51.83 17.43
C GLY A 453 -108.35 -51.07 16.22
N ILE A 454 -107.61 -49.98 16.43
CA ILE A 454 -107.07 -49.12 15.36
C ILE A 454 -105.56 -48.97 15.62
N SER A 455 -104.75 -49.89 15.11
CA SER A 455 -103.28 -49.82 15.20
C SER A 455 -102.70 -49.01 14.03
N GLY A 456 -101.80 -48.06 14.31
CA GLY A 456 -101.06 -47.31 13.28
C GLY A 456 -101.69 -45.97 12.89
N PHE A 457 -102.67 -45.48 13.67
CA PHE A 457 -103.27 -44.17 13.45
C PHE A 457 -102.29 -43.05 13.83
N SER A 458 -101.55 -43.19 14.95
CA SER A 458 -100.52 -42.27 15.40
C SER A 458 -99.43 -42.06 14.36
N ASP A 459 -98.95 -43.13 13.75
CA ASP A 459 -97.82 -43.08 12.82
C ASP A 459 -98.20 -42.35 11.52
N THR A 460 -99.43 -42.58 11.03
CA THR A 460 -99.95 -41.87 9.85
C THR A 460 -100.25 -40.39 10.11
N GLN A 461 -100.67 -40.03 11.33
CA GLN A 461 -100.86 -38.63 11.71
C GLN A 461 -99.52 -37.93 11.95
N GLU A 462 -98.54 -38.61 12.55
CA GLU A 462 -97.19 -38.10 12.76
C GLU A 462 -96.49 -37.83 11.42
N GLU A 463 -96.63 -38.71 10.41
CA GLU A 463 -96.09 -38.43 9.07
C GLU A 463 -96.72 -37.19 8.40
N LEU A 464 -98.03 -37.00 8.54
CA LEU A 464 -98.73 -35.82 8.02
C LEU A 464 -98.31 -34.52 8.74
N GLU A 465 -98.18 -34.57 10.07
CA GLU A 465 -97.70 -33.44 10.87
C GLU A 465 -96.22 -33.14 10.58
N ARG A 466 -95.38 -34.16 10.40
CA ARG A 466 -93.96 -34.01 10.06
C ARG A 466 -93.75 -33.39 8.68
N VAL A 467 -94.57 -33.76 7.68
CA VAL A 467 -94.52 -33.14 6.35
C VAL A 467 -95.03 -31.69 6.39
N SER A 468 -96.04 -31.39 7.22
CA SER A 468 -96.53 -30.01 7.41
C SER A 468 -95.52 -29.13 8.18
N ALA A 469 -94.90 -29.67 9.24
CA ALA A 469 -93.90 -28.98 10.04
C ALA A 469 -92.61 -28.75 9.26
N ALA A 470 -92.12 -29.76 8.53
CA ALA A 470 -90.93 -29.63 7.69
C ALA A 470 -91.11 -28.55 6.61
N LYS A 471 -92.32 -28.38 6.05
CA LYS A 471 -92.59 -27.30 5.09
C LYS A 471 -92.59 -25.93 5.78
N SER A 472 -93.20 -25.80 6.96
CA SER A 472 -93.23 -24.55 7.73
C SER A 472 -91.84 -24.13 8.21
N GLU A 473 -91.04 -25.07 8.72
CA GLU A 473 -89.66 -24.82 9.16
C GLU A 473 -88.76 -24.41 7.99
N LEU A 474 -88.95 -24.98 6.82
CA LEU A 474 -88.16 -24.65 5.63
C LEU A 474 -88.48 -23.23 5.11
N ASP A 475 -89.73 -22.77 5.26
CA ASP A 475 -90.11 -21.38 4.97
C ASP A 475 -89.60 -20.41 6.06
N ASP A 476 -89.65 -20.79 7.34
CA ASP A 476 -89.14 -20.00 8.47
C ASP A 476 -87.61 -19.85 8.44
N VAL A 477 -86.89 -20.94 8.13
CA VAL A 477 -85.43 -20.92 7.96
C VAL A 477 -85.07 -20.04 6.77
N LYS A 478 -85.78 -20.10 5.64
CA LYS A 478 -85.54 -19.19 4.51
C LYS A 478 -85.76 -17.71 4.91
N GLY A 479 -86.79 -17.42 5.71
CA GLY A 479 -87.05 -16.07 6.24
C GLY A 479 -85.93 -15.57 7.16
N ARG A 480 -85.57 -16.35 8.19
CA ARG A 480 -84.50 -15.99 9.13
C ARG A 480 -83.13 -15.89 8.44
N THR A 481 -82.84 -16.79 7.50
CA THR A 481 -81.58 -16.75 6.75
C THR A 481 -81.51 -15.48 5.88
N LEU A 482 -82.62 -15.04 5.27
CA LEU A 482 -82.65 -13.79 4.50
C LEU A 482 -82.50 -12.55 5.39
N ASP A 483 -83.10 -12.53 6.58
CA ASP A 483 -82.99 -11.44 7.54
C ASP A 483 -81.60 -11.36 8.17
N ASP A 484 -81.01 -12.50 8.56
CA ASP A 484 -79.65 -12.60 9.08
C ASP A 484 -78.61 -12.25 8.02
N MET A 485 -78.81 -12.70 6.77
CA MET A 485 -77.97 -12.28 5.65
C MET A 485 -78.10 -10.77 5.40
N SER A 486 -79.29 -10.20 5.52
CA SER A 486 -79.52 -8.76 5.34
C SER A 486 -78.89 -7.93 6.47
N GLU A 487 -78.97 -8.39 7.72
CA GLU A 487 -78.28 -7.78 8.85
C GLU A 487 -76.76 -7.91 8.75
N MET A 488 -76.27 -9.08 8.37
CA MET A 488 -74.84 -9.33 8.20
C MET A 488 -74.28 -8.48 7.07
N VAL A 489 -75.01 -8.31 5.96
CA VAL A 489 -74.65 -7.40 4.87
C VAL A 489 -74.66 -5.94 5.35
N LYS A 490 -75.62 -5.51 6.18
CA LYS A 490 -75.63 -4.16 6.77
C LYS A 490 -74.44 -3.93 7.71
N LYS A 491 -74.15 -4.87 8.61
CA LYS A 491 -73.01 -4.83 9.56
C LYS A 491 -71.67 -4.88 8.80
N LEU A 492 -71.56 -5.71 7.77
CA LEU A 492 -70.39 -5.75 6.89
C LEU A 492 -70.21 -4.43 6.16
N ASN A 493 -71.28 -3.86 5.59
CA ASN A 493 -71.21 -2.57 4.90
C ASN A 493 -70.82 -1.42 5.84
N SER A 494 -71.31 -1.40 7.09
CA SER A 494 -70.90 -0.39 8.08
C SER A 494 -69.44 -0.56 8.50
N MET A 495 -69.00 -1.79 8.79
CA MET A 495 -67.60 -2.08 9.10
C MET A 495 -66.67 -1.78 7.93
N ILE A 496 -67.09 -2.07 6.70
CA ILE A 496 -66.33 -1.74 5.49
C ILE A 496 -66.22 -0.22 5.37
N ALA A 497 -67.29 0.54 5.62
CA ALA A 497 -67.24 2.01 5.59
C ALA A 497 -66.31 2.59 6.65
N GLU A 498 -66.38 2.14 7.91
CA GLU A 498 -65.50 2.55 9.00
C GLU A 498 -64.03 2.19 8.75
N LYS A 499 -63.77 0.98 8.22
CA LYS A 499 -62.41 0.59 7.83
C LYS A 499 -61.91 1.41 6.64
N LYS A 500 -62.77 1.77 5.68
CA LYS A 500 -62.41 2.66 4.56
C LYS A 500 -62.02 4.05 5.05
N THR A 501 -62.76 4.63 5.99
CA THR A 501 -62.45 5.96 6.56
C THR A 501 -61.19 5.94 7.41
N ALA A 502 -60.97 4.89 8.21
CA ALA A 502 -59.76 4.73 9.01
C ALA A 502 -58.50 4.43 8.15
N LEU A 503 -58.64 3.69 7.05
CA LEU A 503 -57.52 3.37 6.14
C LEU A 503 -57.19 4.52 5.18
N ALA A 504 -58.13 5.40 4.85
CA ALA A 504 -57.89 6.51 3.93
C ALA A 504 -56.67 7.41 4.28
N PRO A 505 -56.48 7.88 5.53
CA PRO A 505 -55.28 8.66 5.89
C PRO A 505 -54.00 7.82 5.84
N ILE A 506 -54.04 6.57 6.31
CA ILE A 506 -52.88 5.66 6.30
C ILE A 506 -52.45 5.35 4.86
N ILE A 507 -53.40 5.14 3.93
CA ILE A 507 -53.12 4.96 2.50
C ILE A 507 -52.56 6.23 1.88
N LYS A 508 -53.01 7.42 2.32
CA LYS A 508 -52.51 8.72 1.85
C LYS A 508 -51.06 8.96 2.27
N GLU A 509 -50.66 8.51 3.46
CA GLU A 509 -49.28 8.54 3.94
C GLU A 509 -48.40 7.43 3.35
N LEU A 510 -48.94 6.24 3.10
CA LEU A 510 -48.22 5.12 2.47
C LEU A 510 -47.89 5.36 1.00
N ARG A 511 -48.70 6.15 0.28
CA ARG A 511 -48.51 6.40 -1.16
C ARG A 511 -47.17 7.09 -1.47
N PRO A 512 -46.79 8.22 -0.83
CA PRO A 512 -45.49 8.84 -1.05
C PRO A 512 -44.33 7.94 -0.58
N LEU A 513 -44.47 7.27 0.57
CA LEU A 513 -43.44 6.35 1.08
C LEU A 513 -43.19 5.17 0.13
N ARG A 514 -44.24 4.61 -0.48
CA ARG A 514 -44.10 3.56 -1.51
C ARG A 514 -43.42 4.09 -2.78
N GLN A 515 -43.72 5.32 -3.18
CA GLN A 515 -43.05 5.97 -4.31
C GLN A 515 -41.57 6.23 -4.00
N GLU A 516 -41.23 6.69 -2.80
CA GLU A 516 -39.85 6.86 -2.34
C GLU A 516 -39.11 5.53 -2.28
N CYS A 517 -39.70 4.49 -1.68
CA CYS A 517 -39.10 3.15 -1.68
C CYS A 517 -38.89 2.61 -3.10
N GLN A 518 -39.85 2.83 -4.01
CA GLN A 518 -39.73 2.38 -5.40
C GLN A 518 -38.63 3.14 -6.14
N ALA A 519 -38.52 4.47 -5.94
CA ALA A 519 -37.45 5.30 -6.50
C ALA A 519 -36.07 4.90 -5.95
N LEU A 520 -35.95 4.69 -4.63
CA LEU A 520 -34.71 4.22 -4.01
C LEU A 520 -34.31 2.82 -4.50
N THR A 521 -35.29 1.94 -4.71
CA THR A 521 -35.03 0.59 -5.23
C THR A 521 -34.54 0.65 -6.66
N GLN A 522 -35.14 1.50 -7.52
CA GLN A 522 -34.65 1.75 -8.88
C GLN A 522 -33.24 2.33 -8.87
N GLU A 523 -32.95 3.35 -8.05
CA GLU A 523 -31.61 3.94 -7.95
C GLU A 523 -30.56 2.92 -7.45
N TYR A 524 -30.95 2.06 -6.51
CA TYR A 524 -30.11 0.96 -6.03
C TYR A 524 -29.84 -0.07 -7.13
N GLU A 525 -30.88 -0.51 -7.86
CA GLU A 525 -30.74 -1.46 -8.97
C GLU A 525 -29.89 -0.90 -10.10
N GLU A 526 -30.03 0.38 -10.44
CA GLU A 526 -29.20 1.07 -11.43
C GLU A 526 -27.72 1.13 -10.98
N LYS A 527 -27.45 1.55 -9.74
CA LYS A 527 -26.08 1.60 -9.21
C LYS A 527 -25.46 0.21 -9.08
N LYS A 528 -26.26 -0.80 -8.70
CA LYS A 528 -25.83 -2.19 -8.64
C LYS A 528 -25.50 -2.71 -10.03
N ALA A 529 -26.33 -2.45 -11.04
CA ALA A 529 -26.05 -2.84 -12.42
C ALA A 529 -24.78 -2.17 -12.98
N GLN A 530 -24.56 -0.89 -12.65
CA GLN A 530 -23.31 -0.18 -13.01
C GLN A 530 -22.10 -0.81 -12.33
N TYR A 531 -22.20 -1.16 -11.04
CA TYR A 531 -21.14 -1.83 -10.31
C TYR A 531 -20.84 -3.21 -10.90
N ASP A 532 -21.86 -4.04 -11.12
CA ASP A 532 -21.73 -5.40 -11.66
C ASP A 532 -21.11 -5.37 -13.08
N SER A 533 -21.48 -4.39 -13.90
CA SER A 533 -20.90 -4.17 -15.24
C SER A 533 -19.41 -3.79 -15.16
N CYS A 534 -19.05 -2.84 -14.28
CA CYS A 534 -17.66 -2.47 -14.06
C CYS A 534 -16.83 -3.62 -13.50
N ALA A 535 -17.38 -4.38 -12.55
CA ALA A 535 -16.73 -5.55 -11.97
C ALA A 535 -16.47 -6.63 -13.02
N ALA A 536 -17.48 -6.96 -13.85
CA ALA A 536 -17.33 -7.90 -14.96
C ALA A 536 -16.29 -7.43 -15.99
N GLY A 537 -16.25 -6.12 -16.29
CA GLY A 537 -15.23 -5.53 -17.17
C GLY A 537 -13.81 -5.66 -16.62
N LEU A 538 -13.62 -5.40 -15.33
CA LEU A 538 -12.33 -5.57 -14.66
C LEU A 538 -11.92 -7.03 -14.58
N GLU A 539 -12.85 -7.95 -14.34
CA GLU A 539 -12.58 -9.38 -14.29
C GLU A 539 -12.25 -9.96 -15.69
N SER A 540 -12.89 -9.47 -16.74
CA SER A 540 -12.53 -9.77 -18.13
C SER A 540 -11.12 -9.28 -18.46
N ASN A 541 -10.77 -8.05 -18.06
CA ASN A 541 -9.43 -7.51 -18.27
C ASN A 541 -8.37 -8.29 -17.48
N ARG A 542 -8.67 -8.66 -16.23
CA ARG A 542 -7.83 -9.53 -15.41
C ARG A 542 -7.59 -10.87 -16.10
N SER A 543 -8.65 -11.51 -16.59
CA SER A 543 -8.56 -12.80 -17.29
C SER A 543 -7.76 -12.71 -18.59
N LYS A 544 -7.91 -11.61 -19.36
CA LYS A 544 -7.11 -11.37 -20.57
C LYS A 544 -5.63 -11.18 -20.24
N LEU A 545 -5.30 -10.43 -19.18
CA LEU A 545 -3.92 -10.24 -18.72
C LEU A 545 -3.31 -11.56 -18.21
N GLU A 546 -4.07 -12.34 -17.45
CA GLU A 546 -3.66 -13.67 -16.99
C GLU A 546 -3.41 -14.60 -18.20
N GLN A 547 -4.26 -14.57 -19.23
CA GLN A 547 -4.04 -15.35 -20.47
C GLN A 547 -2.79 -14.91 -21.23
N VAL A 548 -2.54 -13.60 -21.37
CA VAL A 548 -1.32 -13.09 -22.02
C VAL A 548 -0.07 -13.51 -21.25
N GLN A 549 -0.11 -13.39 -19.92
CA GLN A 549 1.01 -13.78 -19.07
C GLN A 549 1.27 -15.30 -19.14
N MET A 550 0.21 -16.12 -19.17
CA MET A 550 0.33 -17.57 -19.34
C MET A 550 0.85 -17.94 -20.74
N ALA A 551 0.41 -17.25 -21.80
CA ALA A 551 0.92 -17.46 -23.15
C ALA A 551 2.40 -17.05 -23.28
N GLU A 552 2.82 -15.98 -22.62
CA GLU A 552 4.21 -15.52 -22.60
C GLU A 552 5.12 -16.53 -21.86
N VAL A 553 4.66 -17.05 -20.72
CA VAL A 553 5.37 -18.11 -19.99
C VAL A 553 5.44 -19.41 -20.82
N GLN A 554 4.38 -19.76 -21.55
CA GLN A 554 4.38 -20.91 -22.44
C GLN A 554 5.31 -20.71 -23.64
N LEU A 555 5.36 -19.51 -24.23
CA LEU A 555 6.27 -19.18 -25.32
C LEU A 555 7.74 -19.22 -24.87
N GLN A 556 8.05 -18.71 -23.67
CA GLN A 556 9.38 -18.81 -23.07
C GLN A 556 9.78 -20.28 -22.88
N ARG A 557 8.90 -21.13 -22.32
CA ARG A 557 9.15 -22.57 -22.20
C ARG A 557 9.33 -23.26 -23.55
N ALA A 558 8.51 -22.91 -24.54
CA ALA A 558 8.62 -23.45 -25.89
C ALA A 558 9.97 -23.06 -26.51
N LEU A 559 10.39 -21.79 -26.42
CA LEU A 559 11.69 -21.31 -26.90
C LEU A 559 12.86 -22.01 -26.20
N GLU A 560 12.77 -22.24 -24.89
CA GLU A 560 13.75 -23.03 -24.14
C GLU A 560 13.81 -24.49 -24.61
N GLU A 561 12.65 -25.09 -24.93
CA GLU A 561 12.59 -26.43 -25.51
C GLU A 561 13.13 -26.48 -26.95
N THR A 562 12.76 -25.56 -27.84
CA THR A 562 13.32 -25.51 -29.22
C THR A 562 14.82 -25.28 -29.18
N ARG A 563 15.31 -24.40 -28.30
CA ARG A 563 16.75 -24.20 -28.07
C ARG A 563 17.43 -25.46 -27.54
N ALA A 564 16.72 -26.32 -26.82
CA ALA A 564 17.22 -27.62 -26.38
C ALA A 564 17.20 -28.71 -27.47
N TYR A 565 16.30 -28.63 -28.46
CA TYR A 565 16.23 -29.59 -29.57
C TYR A 565 17.18 -29.26 -30.73
N VAL A 566 17.48 -27.97 -30.95
CA VAL A 566 18.29 -27.45 -32.09
C VAL A 566 19.81 -27.42 -31.79
N SER A 567 20.26 -27.67 -30.55
CA SER A 567 21.71 -27.73 -30.30
C SER A 567 22.35 -28.96 -30.97
N SER A 568 23.40 -28.71 -31.76
CA SER A 568 24.06 -29.66 -32.66
C SER A 568 25.07 -30.60 -31.95
N ASP A 569 25.12 -30.57 -30.62
CA ASP A 569 26.14 -31.25 -29.82
C ASP A 569 25.58 -32.52 -29.11
N PRO A 570 26.00 -33.74 -29.51
CA PRO A 570 25.50 -35.01 -28.96
C PRO A 570 25.69 -35.16 -27.44
N GLN A 571 26.69 -34.48 -26.88
CA GLN A 571 27.02 -34.50 -25.46
C GLN A 571 25.95 -33.78 -24.62
N GLU A 572 25.40 -32.68 -25.14
CA GLU A 572 24.42 -31.83 -24.48
C GLU A 572 23.05 -32.49 -24.39
N ARG A 573 22.64 -33.20 -25.45
CA ARG A 573 21.42 -34.04 -25.44
C ARG A 573 21.48 -35.13 -24.37
N LYS A 574 22.61 -35.80 -24.21
CA LYS A 574 22.81 -36.85 -23.19
C LYS A 574 22.74 -36.29 -21.77
N LYS A 575 23.30 -35.11 -21.53
CA LYS A 575 23.25 -34.41 -20.24
C LYS A 575 21.80 -34.00 -19.89
N LYS A 576 21.07 -33.41 -20.85
CA LYS A 576 19.68 -33.00 -20.66
C LYS A 576 18.72 -34.19 -20.48
N LEU A 577 18.98 -35.34 -21.14
CA LEU A 577 18.22 -36.57 -20.90
C LEU A 577 18.42 -37.11 -19.48
N ARG A 578 19.65 -37.02 -18.94
CA ARG A 578 19.93 -37.39 -17.54
C ARG A 578 19.27 -36.43 -16.55
N GLU A 579 19.23 -35.13 -16.86
CA GLU A 579 18.52 -34.13 -16.06
C GLU A 579 16.99 -34.36 -16.08
N LYS A 580 16.40 -34.65 -17.25
CA LYS A 580 14.98 -35.03 -17.34
C LYS A 580 14.69 -36.32 -16.57
N GLN A 581 15.53 -37.35 -16.66
CA GLN A 581 15.39 -38.57 -15.84
C GLN A 581 15.51 -38.30 -14.34
N LYS A 582 16.41 -37.41 -13.93
CA LYS A 582 16.59 -37.00 -12.53
C LYS A 582 15.36 -36.26 -12.01
N ALA A 583 14.83 -35.31 -12.77
CA ALA A 583 13.63 -34.55 -12.42
C ALA A 583 12.39 -35.46 -12.31
N VAL A 584 12.24 -36.45 -13.20
CA VAL A 584 11.18 -37.46 -13.09
C VAL A 584 11.37 -38.29 -11.81
N ARG A 585 12.60 -38.70 -11.48
CA ARG A 585 12.88 -39.49 -10.26
C ARG A 585 12.60 -38.72 -8.97
N GLU A 586 12.95 -37.44 -8.94
CA GLU A 586 12.74 -36.55 -7.78
C GLU A 586 11.26 -36.20 -7.60
N SER A 587 10.52 -35.96 -8.69
CA SER A 587 9.08 -35.67 -8.64
C SER A 587 8.21 -36.92 -8.45
N HIS A 588 8.70 -38.11 -8.80
CA HIS A 588 7.93 -39.36 -8.70
C HIS A 588 7.42 -39.64 -7.28
N GLY A 589 8.24 -39.36 -6.24
CA GLY A 589 7.84 -39.57 -4.84
C GLY A 589 6.71 -38.63 -4.40
N ALA A 590 6.77 -37.35 -4.77
CA ALA A 590 5.72 -36.37 -4.47
C ALA A 590 4.44 -36.67 -5.26
N ASN A 591 4.58 -37.00 -6.54
CA ASN A 591 3.45 -37.38 -7.41
C ASN A 591 2.79 -38.66 -6.90
N MET A 592 3.54 -39.64 -6.38
CA MET A 592 2.95 -40.85 -5.79
C MET A 592 2.22 -40.59 -4.48
N LYS A 593 2.71 -39.66 -3.64
CA LYS A 593 1.96 -39.20 -2.46
C LYS A 593 0.67 -38.50 -2.87
N GLN A 594 0.72 -37.69 -3.93
CA GLN A 594 -0.45 -36.97 -4.44
C GLN A 594 -1.48 -37.94 -5.03
N VAL A 595 -1.07 -38.92 -5.82
CA VAL A 595 -1.95 -39.99 -6.33
C VAL A 595 -2.57 -40.80 -5.19
N LYS A 596 -1.82 -41.06 -4.11
CA LYS A 596 -2.37 -41.71 -2.92
C LYS A 596 -3.45 -40.84 -2.24
N MET A 597 -3.18 -39.55 -2.04
CA MET A 597 -4.19 -38.62 -1.50
C MET A 597 -5.44 -38.53 -2.38
N TRP A 598 -5.28 -38.55 -3.70
CA TRP A 598 -6.43 -38.56 -4.62
C TRP A 598 -7.24 -39.86 -4.53
N ARG A 599 -6.59 -41.02 -4.42
CA ARG A 599 -7.29 -42.29 -4.17
C ARG A 599 -8.01 -42.29 -2.83
N ASP A 600 -7.36 -41.78 -1.78
CA ASP A 600 -7.96 -41.70 -0.45
C ASP A 600 -9.18 -40.77 -0.45
N LEU A 601 -9.11 -39.65 -1.18
CA LEU A 601 -10.24 -38.72 -1.38
C LEU A 601 -11.39 -39.38 -2.17
N GLU A 602 -11.08 -40.10 -3.25
CA GLU A 602 -12.05 -40.82 -4.07
C GLU A 602 -12.80 -41.87 -3.23
N GLN A 603 -12.09 -42.64 -2.41
CA GLN A 603 -12.70 -43.57 -1.45
C GLN A 603 -13.59 -42.86 -0.42
N LEU A 604 -13.17 -41.69 0.07
CA LEU A 604 -13.95 -40.89 1.03
C LEU A 604 -15.25 -40.37 0.40
N LEU A 605 -15.18 -39.92 -0.85
CA LEU A 605 -16.34 -39.46 -1.60
C LEU A 605 -17.29 -40.60 -1.95
N ASP A 606 -16.78 -41.77 -2.31
CA ASP A 606 -17.60 -42.98 -2.52
C ASP A 606 -18.29 -43.43 -1.22
N CYS A 607 -17.57 -43.42 -0.09
CA CYS A 607 -18.17 -43.65 1.23
C CYS A 607 -19.26 -42.62 1.54
N LYS A 608 -19.02 -41.33 1.27
CA LYS A 608 -20.01 -40.27 1.49
C LYS A 608 -21.24 -40.46 0.59
N LYS A 609 -21.04 -40.86 -0.66
CA LYS A 609 -22.13 -41.17 -1.62
C LYS A 609 -22.94 -42.37 -1.15
N GLN A 610 -22.29 -43.44 -0.68
CA GLN A 610 -22.97 -44.61 -0.12
C GLN A 610 -23.73 -44.28 1.17
N CYS A 611 -23.17 -43.46 2.06
CA CYS A 611 -23.85 -42.98 3.26
C CYS A 611 -25.06 -42.11 2.91
N PHE A 612 -24.95 -41.24 1.91
CA PHE A 612 -26.06 -40.42 1.43
C PHE A 612 -27.18 -41.28 0.82
N GLN A 613 -26.83 -42.27 0.00
CA GLN A 613 -27.79 -43.23 -0.55
C GLN A 613 -28.47 -44.06 0.55
N ARG A 614 -27.71 -44.52 1.56
CA ARG A 614 -28.27 -45.21 2.73
C ARG A 614 -29.18 -44.31 3.56
N ALA A 615 -28.83 -43.03 3.74
CA ALA A 615 -29.69 -42.06 4.41
C ALA A 615 -30.97 -41.77 3.62
N GLN A 616 -30.91 -41.78 2.28
CA GLN A 616 -32.08 -41.67 1.41
C GLN A 616 -32.99 -42.91 1.49
N ILE A 617 -32.39 -44.11 1.57
CA ILE A 617 -33.12 -45.38 1.75
C ILE A 617 -33.73 -45.45 3.16
N GLN A 618 -33.04 -44.97 4.20
CA GLN A 618 -33.57 -44.87 5.57
C GLN A 618 -34.64 -43.78 5.72
N ALA A 619 -34.52 -42.65 5.02
CA ALA A 619 -35.55 -41.62 4.97
C ALA A 619 -36.83 -42.09 4.23
N SER A 620 -36.70 -43.01 3.28
CA SER A 620 -37.86 -43.64 2.60
C SER A 620 -38.45 -44.84 3.37
N THR A 621 -37.77 -45.36 4.41
CA THR A 621 -38.30 -46.43 5.28
C THR A 621 -38.76 -45.95 6.66
N GLY A 622 -39.04 -44.65 6.80
CA GLY A 622 -39.39 -44.04 8.10
C GLY A 622 -40.29 -42.83 8.01
N GLN A 623 -41.44 -42.94 7.32
CA GLN A 623 -42.59 -42.07 7.56
C GLN A 623 -43.85 -42.93 7.62
N VAL A 624 -44.22 -43.36 8.84
CA VAL A 624 -45.62 -43.56 9.19
C VAL A 624 -46.20 -42.17 9.31
N VAL A 625 -46.90 -41.74 8.27
CA VAL A 625 -47.81 -40.59 8.34
C VAL A 625 -49.11 -41.16 8.88
N GLU A 626 -49.41 -40.88 10.15
CA GLU A 626 -50.80 -40.88 10.61
C GLU A 626 -51.48 -39.64 10.02
N GLU A 627 -52.04 -39.78 8.83
CA GLU A 627 -53.20 -39.01 8.40
C GLU A 627 -54.29 -40.00 8.02
N GLY A 628 -55.49 -39.72 8.52
CA GLY A 628 -56.57 -40.67 8.64
C GLY A 628 -56.99 -41.34 7.33
N ALA A 629 -57.33 -42.61 7.48
CA ALA A 629 -58.28 -43.38 6.69
C ALA A 629 -58.14 -43.27 5.17
N GLU A 630 -57.31 -44.14 4.58
CA GLU A 630 -57.69 -45.16 3.58
C GLU A 630 -56.43 -45.67 2.86
N ASP A 631 -56.14 -46.96 3.04
CA ASP A 631 -54.99 -47.65 2.44
C ASP A 631 -55.24 -47.95 0.95
N TRP A 632 -54.39 -47.42 0.06
CA TRP A 632 -54.20 -47.98 -1.27
C TRP A 632 -52.72 -48.14 -1.59
N LEU A 633 -52.34 -49.40 -1.81
CA LEU A 633 -50.99 -49.86 -2.16
C LEU A 633 -50.93 -49.96 -3.69
N VAL A 634 -50.04 -49.21 -4.35
CA VAL A 634 -49.72 -49.45 -5.76
C VAL A 634 -48.21 -49.39 -5.98
N LEU A 635 -47.74 -50.41 -6.69
CA LEU A 635 -46.38 -50.83 -7.04
C LEU A 635 -45.44 -49.75 -7.57
#